data_AF-A0A968B0P5-F1
#
_entry.id   AF-A0A968B0P5-F1
#
_cell.length_a   1.000
_cell.length_b   1.000
_cell.length_c   1.000
_cell.angle_alpha   90.00
_cell.angle_beta   90.00
_cell.angle_gamma   90.00
#
_symmetry.space_group_name_H-M   'P 1'
#
loop_
_entity.id
_entity.type
_entity.pdbx_description
1 polymer ?
#
loop_
_entity_poly.entity_id
_entity_poly.type
_entity_poly.pdbx_seq_one_letter_code
_entity_poly.pdbx_strand_id
1 'polypeptide(L)'
;SIHNHTRIDNYYWLREKTNPEVIAYLEAENQYTEAMMKHTEGLQERLYNEMVGRIQESDRSAPVRDGEYLYYSRTEANKQYSIYC
;
A
#
# COMPACT_ATOMS: atom_id res chain seq x y z
N SER A 1 -8.21 -32.72 2.97
CA SER A 1 -7.77 -33.54 4.11
C SER A 1 -6.26 -33.63 4.04
N ILE A 2 -5.55 -33.02 4.98
CA ILE A 2 -4.09 -33.16 5.09
C ILE A 2 -3.87 -34.12 6.27
N HIS A 3 -3.14 -35.21 6.04
CA HIS A 3 -2.88 -36.23 7.06
C HIS A 3 -4.14 -36.73 7.80
N ASN A 4 -5.22 -37.04 7.07
CA ASN A 4 -6.52 -37.46 7.65
C ASN A 4 -7.26 -36.42 8.52
N HIS A 5 -6.82 -35.16 8.55
CA HIS A 5 -7.55 -34.08 9.19
C HIS A 5 -8.40 -33.29 8.19
N THR A 6 -9.71 -33.32 8.37
CA THR A 6 -10.66 -32.46 7.66
C THR A 6 -10.85 -31.17 8.44
N ARG A 7 -10.57 -30.03 7.80
CA ARG A 7 -10.89 -28.69 8.31
C ARG A 7 -11.99 -28.11 7.43
N ILE A 8 -13.02 -27.57 8.07
CA ILE A 8 -14.07 -26.83 7.38
C ILE A 8 -13.72 -25.36 7.48
N ASP A 9 -13.62 -24.70 6.33
CA ASP A 9 -13.45 -23.26 6.23
C ASP A 9 -14.73 -22.66 5.64
N ASN A 10 -15.54 -22.05 6.50
CA ASN A 10 -16.81 -21.45 6.13
C ASN A 10 -16.65 -20.22 5.21
N TYR A 11 -15.45 -19.68 5.10
CA TYR A 11 -15.14 -18.45 4.36
C TYR A 11 -14.30 -18.71 3.11
N TYR A 12 -14.07 -19.97 2.74
CA TYR A 12 -13.28 -20.33 1.58
C TYR A 12 -13.78 -19.68 0.27
N TRP A 13 -15.09 -19.41 0.18
CA TRP A 13 -15.74 -18.77 -0.96
C TRP A 13 -15.25 -17.33 -1.23
N LEU A 14 -14.77 -16.61 -0.21
CA LEU A 14 -14.21 -15.25 -0.35
C LEU A 14 -12.94 -15.19 -1.22
N ARG A 15 -12.35 -16.35 -1.54
CA ARG A 15 -11.17 -16.44 -2.41
C ARG A 15 -11.45 -16.02 -3.86
N GLU A 16 -12.69 -16.15 -4.33
CA GLU A 16 -13.08 -15.88 -5.71
C GLU A 16 -13.28 -14.38 -5.97
N LYS A 17 -12.19 -13.67 -6.24
CA LYS A 17 -12.17 -12.20 -6.37
C LYS A 17 -13.11 -11.62 -7.45
N THR A 18 -13.49 -12.40 -8.44
CA THR A 18 -14.39 -11.96 -9.52
C THR A 18 -15.86 -12.29 -9.26
N ASN A 19 -16.16 -12.98 -8.17
CA ASN A 19 -17.53 -13.36 -7.81
C ASN A 19 -18.29 -12.12 -7.30
N PRO A 20 -19.45 -11.77 -7.87
CA PRO A 20 -20.25 -10.62 -7.44
C PRO A 20 -20.62 -10.64 -5.95
N GLU A 21 -20.86 -11.80 -5.35
CA GLU A 21 -21.18 -11.91 -3.91
C GLU A 21 -19.98 -11.57 -3.03
N VAL A 22 -18.77 -11.94 -3.47
CA VAL A 22 -17.52 -11.58 -2.79
C VAL A 22 -17.28 -10.08 -2.89
N ILE A 23 -17.50 -9.49 -4.06
CA ILE A 23 -17.37 -8.04 -4.26
C ILE A 23 -18.37 -7.29 -3.37
N ALA A 24 -19.64 -7.70 -3.36
CA ALA A 24 -20.67 -7.08 -2.53
C ALA A 24 -20.33 -7.16 -1.03
N TYR A 25 -19.78 -8.29 -0.58
CA TYR A 25 -19.32 -8.43 0.80
C TYR A 25 -18.15 -7.47 1.13
N LEU A 26 -17.15 -7.36 0.24
CA LEU A 26 -16.02 -6.45 0.42
C LEU A 26 -16.46 -4.96 0.40
N GLU A 27 -17.41 -4.61 -0.44
CA GLU A 27 -17.99 -3.27 -0.48
C GLU A 27 -18.74 -2.94 0.82
N ALA A 28 -19.49 -3.89 1.38
CA ALA A 28 -20.15 -3.72 2.67
C ALA A 28 -19.15 -3.52 3.82
N GLU A 29 -18.05 -4.28 3.84
CA GLU A 29 -16.97 -4.12 4.83
C GLU A 29 -16.26 -2.76 4.69
N ASN A 30 -16.05 -2.28 3.46
CA ASN A 30 -15.49 -0.95 3.21
C ASN A 30 -16.42 0.15 3.74
N GLN A 31 -17.73 0.06 3.49
CA GLN A 31 -18.72 1.03 4.01
C GLN A 31 -18.77 1.04 5.54
N TYR A 32 -18.74 -0.14 6.16
CA TYR A 32 -18.68 -0.26 7.61
C TYR A 32 -17.42 0.41 8.17
N THR A 33 -16.27 0.15 7.55
CA THR A 33 -14.98 0.74 7.93
C THR A 33 -15.02 2.26 7.81
N GLU A 34 -15.52 2.80 6.70
CA GLU A 34 -15.69 4.24 6.50
C GLU A 34 -16.59 4.86 7.59
N ALA A 35 -17.74 4.24 7.86
CA ALA A 35 -18.67 4.72 8.88
C ALA A 35 -18.06 4.73 10.28
N MET A 36 -17.33 3.67 10.65
CA MET A 36 -16.69 3.55 11.96
C MET A 36 -15.48 4.47 12.10
N MET A 37 -14.69 4.65 11.03
CA MET A 37 -13.48 5.46 11.05
C MET A 37 -13.73 6.95 10.83
N LYS A 38 -14.94 7.35 10.42
CA LYS A 38 -15.31 8.74 10.13
C LYS A 38 -14.87 9.75 11.19
N HIS A 39 -15.04 9.42 12.47
CA HIS A 39 -14.64 10.29 13.58
C HIS A 39 -13.12 10.53 13.69
N THR A 40 -12.30 9.72 13.00
CA THR A 40 -10.84 9.82 13.00
C THR A 40 -10.27 10.53 11.78
N GLU A 41 -11.09 10.95 10.80
CA GLU A 41 -10.61 11.55 9.54
C GLU A 41 -9.66 12.73 9.77
N GLY A 42 -9.97 13.63 10.70
CA GLY A 42 -9.07 14.75 11.04
C GLY A 42 -7.73 14.31 11.66
N LEU A 43 -7.71 13.19 12.39
CA LEU A 43 -6.45 12.61 12.89
C LEU A 43 -5.65 12.01 11.73
N GLN A 44 -6.30 11.29 10.81
CA GLN A 44 -5.66 10.70 9.64
C GLN A 44 -5.03 11.77 8.76
N GLU A 45 -5.74 12.87 8.50
CA GLU A 45 -5.22 14.00 7.71
C GLU A 45 -4.00 14.64 8.36
N ARG A 46 -4.05 14.86 9.68
CA ARG A 46 -2.90 15.41 10.41
C ARG A 46 -1.68 14.49 10.31
N LEU A 47 -1.87 13.19 10.55
CA LEU A 47 -0.79 12.21 10.44
C LEU A 47 -0.24 12.12 9.01
N TYR A 48 -1.10 12.16 8.00
CA TYR A 48 -0.71 12.19 6.59
C TYR A 48 0.21 13.38 6.30
N ASN A 49 -0.19 14.59 6.68
CA ASN A 49 0.59 15.80 6.48
C ASN A 49 1.92 15.76 7.26
N GLU A 50 1.91 15.24 8.49
CA GLU A 50 3.13 15.06 9.28
C GLU A 50 4.11 14.07 8.62
N MET A 51 3.62 12.97 8.04
CA MET A 51 4.45 11.98 7.36
C MET A 51 5.02 12.54 6.05
N VAL A 52 4.18 13.15 5.20
CA VAL A 52 4.60 13.77 3.94
C VAL A 52 5.61 14.89 4.20
N GLY A 53 5.38 15.74 5.19
CA GLY A 53 6.31 16.82 5.55
C GLY A 53 7.68 16.35 6.04
N ARG A 54 7.83 15.08 6.43
CA ARG A 54 9.12 14.46 6.79
C ARG A 54 9.82 13.79 5.62
N ILE A 55 9.14 13.58 4.49
CA ILE A 55 9.71 12.98 3.30
C ILE A 55 10.41 14.07 2.49
N GLN A 56 11.69 13.85 2.19
CA GLN A 56 12.42 14.70 1.28
C GLN A 56 12.04 14.35 -0.16
N GLU A 57 11.17 15.16 -0.78
CA GLU A 57 10.63 14.90 -2.14
C GLU A 57 11.70 14.89 -3.24
N SER A 58 12.83 15.58 -3.02
CA SER A 58 13.98 15.57 -3.90
C SER A 58 15.19 15.01 -3.16
N ASP A 59 15.47 13.74 -3.36
CA ASP A 59 16.66 13.08 -2.83
C ASP A 59 17.53 12.59 -3.99
N ARG A 60 18.85 12.64 -3.76
CA ARG A 60 19.85 12.10 -4.67
C ARG A 60 20.66 11.10 -3.87
N SER A 61 20.69 9.84 -4.33
CA SER A 61 21.51 8.83 -3.68
C SER A 61 22.98 9.26 -3.69
N ALA A 62 23.74 8.79 -2.71
CA ALA A 62 25.19 8.90 -2.76
C ALA A 62 25.68 8.23 -4.07
N PRO A 63 26.52 8.91 -4.87
CA PRO A 63 26.98 8.35 -6.13
C PRO A 63 27.92 7.17 -5.88
N VAL A 64 27.68 6.07 -6.59
CA VAL A 64 28.53 4.88 -6.55
C VAL A 64 29.37 4.86 -7.82
N ARG A 65 30.68 4.69 -7.67
CA ARG A 65 31.59 4.57 -8.81
C ARG A 65 31.64 3.11 -9.26
N ASP A 66 31.37 2.90 -10.54
CA ASP A 66 31.59 1.62 -11.21
C ASP A 66 32.32 1.88 -12.54
N GLY A 67 33.57 1.40 -12.62
CA GLY A 67 34.51 1.73 -13.69
C GLY A 67 34.75 3.24 -13.86
N GLU A 68 34.48 3.75 -15.05
CA GLU A 68 34.62 5.17 -15.42
C GLU A 68 33.35 6.00 -15.17
N TYR A 69 32.26 5.37 -14.71
CA TYR A 69 30.97 6.02 -14.53
C TYR A 69 30.60 6.18 -13.04
N LEU A 70 29.83 7.23 -12.76
CA LEU A 70 29.23 7.48 -11.45
C LEU A 70 27.73 7.29 -11.55
N TYR A 71 27.22 6.25 -10.90
CA TYR A 71 25.82 5.92 -10.88
C TYR A 71 25.14 6.58 -9.68
N TYR A 72 23.98 7.17 -9.89
CA TYR A 72 23.12 7.66 -8.81
C TYR A 72 21.66 7.61 -9.23
N SER A 73 20.77 7.44 -8.25
CA SER A 73 19.34 7.63 -8.45
C SER A 73 18.90 8.96 -7.88
N ARG A 74 17.93 9.61 -8.52
CA ARG A 74 17.25 10.77 -7.95
C ARG A 74 15.74 10.61 -7.96
N THR A 75 15.11 11.11 -6.92
CA THR A 75 13.66 11.37 -6.90
C THR A 75 13.42 12.85 -7.21
N GLU A 76 12.37 13.13 -7.96
CA GLU A 76 11.92 14.49 -8.22
C GLU A 76 10.54 14.66 -7.60
N ALA A 77 10.27 15.86 -7.07
CA ALA A 77 8.96 16.17 -6.51
C ALA A 77 7.85 15.85 -7.51
N ASN A 78 6.77 15.22 -7.03
CA ASN A 78 5.63 14.75 -7.82
C ASN A 78 5.93 13.62 -8.83
N LYS A 79 7.08 12.95 -8.76
CA LYS A 79 7.34 11.72 -9.53
C LYS A 79 7.27 10.49 -8.62
N GLN A 80 6.41 9.55 -8.97
CA GLN A 80 6.23 8.29 -8.23
C GLN A 80 7.42 7.33 -8.40
N TYR A 81 8.25 7.51 -9.44
CA TYR A 81 9.34 6.62 -9.78
C TYR A 81 10.69 7.35 -9.76
N SER A 82 11.74 6.63 -9.31
CA SER A 82 13.11 7.13 -9.31
C SER A 82 13.70 7.18 -10.72
N ILE A 83 14.57 8.16 -10.96
CA ILE A 83 15.34 8.31 -12.19
C ILE A 83 16.75 7.77 -11.92
N TYR A 84 17.22 6.84 -12.76
CA TYR A 84 18.58 6.31 -12.70
C TYR A 84 19.48 7.07 -13.68
N CYS A 85 20.65 7.50 -13.21
CA CYS A 85 21.64 8.30 -13.95
C CYS A 85 23.03 7.71 -13.79
#